data_AF-A0A545T7M8-F1
#
_entry.id   AF-A0A545T7M8-F1
#
_cell.length_a   1.000
_cell.length_b   1.000
_cell.length_c   1.000
_cell.angle_alpha   90.00
_cell.angle_beta   90.00
_cell.angle_gamma   90.00
#
_symmetry.space_group_name_H-M   'P 1'
#
loop_
_entity.id
_entity.type
_entity.pdbx_description
1 polymer ?
#
loop_
_entity_poly.entity_id
_entity_poly.type
_entity_poly.pdbx_seq_one_letter_code
_entity_poly.pdbx_strand_id
1 'polypeptide(L)' 'MMFCFAVWVLPIFLIAISDKTSGKEKAAWILATIFITWFAWVFYLLLAPIKPRERYSRRYY' A
#
# COMPACT_ATOMS: atom_id res chain seq x y z
N MET A 1 8.32 12.92 -5.26
CA MET A 1 8.27 11.93 -4.16
C MET A 1 7.36 12.34 -3.00
N MET A 2 7.49 13.53 -2.38
CA MET A 2 6.72 13.88 -1.15
C MET A 2 5.20 14.06 -1.36
N PHE A 3 4.77 14.49 -2.55
CA PHE A 3 3.35 14.70 -2.86
C PHE A 3 2.53 13.39 -2.84
N CYS A 4 3.14 12.27 -3.28
CA CYS A 4 2.50 10.95 -3.24
C CYS A 4 2.21 10.51 -1.80
N PHE A 5 3.12 10.83 -0.87
CA PHE A 5 2.92 10.56 0.55
C PHE A 5 1.79 11.42 1.13
N ALA A 6 1.72 12.71 0.77
CA ALA A 6 0.64 13.58 1.23
C ALA A 6 -0.74 13.07 0.76
N VAL A 7 -0.87 12.67 -0.50
CA VAL A 7 -2.11 12.08 -1.05
C VAL A 7 -2.43 10.73 -0.40
N TRP A 8 -1.42 9.95 -0.01
CA TRP A 8 -1.60 8.66 0.67
C TRP A 8 -2.08 8.81 2.14
N VAL A 9 -1.62 9.82 2.86
CA VAL A 9 -2.05 10.08 4.26
C VAL A 9 -3.31 10.95 4.33
N LEU A 10 -3.65 11.67 3.26
CA LEU A 10 -4.87 12.50 3.14
C LEU A 10 -6.17 11.81 3.58
N PRO A 11 -6.50 10.58 3.12
CA PRO A 11 -7.72 9.90 3.55
C PRO A 11 -7.76 9.65 5.05
N ILE A 12 -6.60 9.36 5.67
CA ILE A 12 -6.49 9.15 7.13
C ILE A 12 -6.82 10.45 7.88
N PHE A 13 -6.33 11.60 7.38
CA PHE A 13 -6.66 12.91 7.95
C PHE A 13 -8.12 13.31 7.73
N LEU A 14 -8.69 13.06 6.54
CA LEU A 14 -10.11 13.33 6.27
C LEU A 14 -11.03 12.58 7.23
N ILE A 15 -10.71 11.31 7.49
CA ILE A 15 -11.47 10.47 8.43
C ILE A 15 -11.23 10.93 9.87
N ALA A 16 -10.01 11.38 10.20
CA ALA A 16 -9.67 11.83 11.55
C ALA A 16 -10.31 13.16 11.95
N ILE A 17 -10.52 14.07 10.99
CA ILE A 17 -11.11 15.41 11.16
C ILE A 17 -12.64 15.38 11.07
N SER A 18 -13.21 14.38 10.40
CA SER A 18 -14.67 14.27 10.27
C SER A 18 -15.32 13.84 11.59
N ASP A 19 -15.92 14.81 12.28
CA ASP A 19 -16.72 14.66 13.51
C ASP A 19 -17.99 13.79 13.31
N LYS A 20 -18.24 13.35 12.07
CA LYS A 20 -19.41 12.56 11.65
C LYS A 20 -19.31 11.07 12.00
N THR A 21 -18.15 10.56 12.42
CA THR A 21 -17.96 9.11 12.67
C THR A 21 -17.53 8.84 14.11
N SER A 22 -18.31 8.03 14.81
CA SER A 22 -18.12 7.65 16.21
C SER A 22 -16.82 6.85 16.39
N GLY A 23 -16.24 6.83 17.60
CA GLY A 23 -14.89 6.29 17.86
C GLY A 23 -14.62 4.86 17.33
N LYS A 24 -15.64 4.02 17.18
CA LYS A 24 -15.52 2.67 16.60
C LYS A 24 -15.38 2.69 15.07
N GLU A 25 -16.06 3.61 14.38
CA GLU A 25 -15.97 3.78 12.93
C GLU A 25 -14.60 4.33 12.53
N LYS A 26 -14.03 5.25 13.32
CA LYS A 26 -12.67 5.74 13.13
C LYS A 26 -11.64 4.61 13.19
N ALA A 27 -11.80 3.66 14.12
CA ALA A 27 -10.94 2.49 14.21
C ALA A 27 -11.09 1.55 13.00
N ALA A 28 -12.32 1.32 12.50
CA ALA A 28 -12.58 0.50 11.32
C ALA A 28 -11.92 1.08 10.06
N TRP A 29 -11.97 2.41 9.90
CA TRP A 29 -11.35 3.10 8.78
C TRP A 29 -9.80 3.11 8.82
N ILE A 30 -9.21 3.27 10.01
CA ILE A 30 -7.76 3.14 10.19
C ILE A 30 -7.32 1.71 9.86
N LEU A 31 -8.05 0.71 10.37
CA LEU A 31 -7.78 -0.70 10.13
C LEU A 31 -7.87 -1.02 8.62
N ALA A 32 -8.92 -0.56 7.93
CA ALA A 32 -9.10 -0.75 6.49
C ALA A 32 -7.96 -0.14 5.68
N THR A 33 -7.49 1.06 6.06
CA THR A 33 -6.40 1.77 5.35
C THR A 33 -5.06 1.06 5.52
N ILE A 34 -4.78 0.56 6.72
CA ILE A 34 -3.60 -0.25 7.02
C ILE A 34 -3.66 -1.56 6.23
N PHE A 35 -4.81 -2.24 6.22
CA PHE A 35 -4.97 -3.47 5.46
C PHE A 35 -4.70 -3.25 3.97
N ILE A 36 -5.36 -2.28 3.34
CA ILE A 36 -5.22 -2.05 1.89
C ILE A 36 -3.78 -1.69 1.52
N THR A 37 -3.11 -0.83 2.31
CA THR A 37 -1.74 -0.42 1.96
C THR A 37 -0.72 -1.50 2.28
N TRP A 38 -0.81 -2.16 3.43
CA TRP A 38 0.10 -3.23 3.80
C TRP A 38 -0.05 -4.42 2.85
N PHE A 39 -1.27 -4.78 2.44
CA PHE A 39 -1.49 -5.93 1.57
C PHE A 39 -0.78 -5.81 0.21
N ALA A 40 -0.59 -4.58 -0.29
CA ALA A 40 0.18 -4.33 -1.51
C ALA A 40 1.64 -4.81 -1.39
N TRP A 41 2.25 -4.71 -0.19
CA TRP A 41 3.60 -5.22 0.07
C TRP A 41 3.65 -6.74 0.13
N VAL A 42 2.63 -7.38 0.72
CA VAL A 42 2.55 -8.85 0.78
C VAL A 42 2.47 -9.42 -0.64
N PHE A 43 1.63 -8.86 -1.50
CA PHE A 43 1.60 -9.25 -2.91
C PHE A 43 2.89 -8.91 -3.64
N TYR A 44 3.51 -7.76 -3.38
CA TYR A 44 4.81 -7.45 -3.98
C TYR A 44 5.86 -8.51 -3.64
N LEU A 45 5.94 -8.94 -2.38
CA LEU A 45 6.85 -10.02 -1.96
C LEU A 45 6.45 -11.39 -2.51
N LEU A 46 5.17 -11.62 -2.80
CA LEU A 46 4.70 -12.85 -3.43
C LEU A 46 4.94 -12.87 -4.95
N LEU A 47 4.78 -11.74 -5.63
CA LEU A 47 4.94 -11.59 -7.09
C LEU A 47 6.40 -11.36 -7.52
N ALA A 48 7.20 -10.64 -6.71
CA ALA A 48 8.61 -10.42 -6.99
C ALA A 48 9.42 -11.71 -7.22
N PRO A 49 9.24 -12.81 -6.47
CA PRO A 49 9.93 -14.07 -6.72
C PRO A 49 9.32 -14.93 -7.84
N ILE A 50 8.26 -14.49 -8.55
CA ILE A 50 7.60 -15.34 -9.57
C ILE A 50 8.34 -15.31 -10.91
N LYS A 51 9.04 -14.23 -11.26
CA LYS A 51 9.86 -14.21 -12.47
C LYS A 51 11.31 -14.50 -12.11
N PRO A 52 11.86 -15.69 -12.41
CA PRO A 52 13.30 -15.81 -12.48
C PRO A 52 13.78 -14.76 -13.47
N ARG A 53 14.74 -13.94 -13.04
CA ARG A 53 15.46 -13.04 -13.93
C ARG A 53 16.21 -13.95 -14.89
N GLU A 54 15.57 -14.30 -16.00
CA GLU A 54 16.22 -14.99 -17.10
C GLU A 54 17.39 -14.09 -17.51
N ARG A 55 18.56 -14.41 -16.97
CA ARG A 55 19.82 -14.14 -17.65
C ARG A 55 19.71 -14.97 -18.92
N TYR A 56 19.04 -14.41 -19.92
CA TYR A 56 19.19 -14.88 -21.28
C TYR A 56 20.64 -14.56 -21.64
N SER A 57 21.45 -15.54 -21.30
CA SER A 57 22.69 -15.95 -21.92
C SER A 57 23.38 -14.84 -22.71
N ARG A 58 24.47 -14.38 -22.12
CA ARG A 58 25.71 -13.89 -22.73
C ARG A 58 26.28 -14.92 -23.74
N ARG A 59 25.45 -15.46 -24.63
CA ARG A 59 25.73 -16.62 -25.49
C ARG A 59 25.30 -16.40 -26.94
N TYR A 60 25.46 -15.17 -27.37
CA TYR A 60 25.58 -14.84 -28.78
C TYR A 60 26.98 -14.22 -28.93
N TYR A 61 27.99 -15.03 -28.56
CA TYR A 61 29.27 -15.09 -29.26
C TYR A 61 29.10 -16.18 -30.33
#